data_AF-A0A520B8S8-F1
#
_entry.id   AF-A0A520B8S8-F1
#
_cell.length_a   1.000
_cell.length_b   1.000
_cell.length_c   1.000
_cell.angle_alpha   90.00
_cell.angle_beta   90.00
_cell.angle_gamma   90.00
#
_symmetry.space_group_name_H-M   'P 1'
#
loop_
_entity.id
_entity.type
_entity.pdbx_description
1 polymer ?
#
loop_
_entity_poly.entity_id
_entity_poly.type
_entity_poly.pdbx_seq_one_letter_code
_entity_poly.pdbx_strand_id
1 'polypeptide(L)' 'MAERCRLCTSNDIEAVTEHLAEKLWDSRIARIETPIPWSEAGATWQAAFRELAIAARQALA' A
#
# COMPACT_ATOMS: atom_id res chain seq x y z
N MET A 1 -0.13 -19.98 -8.41
CA MET A 1 -0.33 -19.21 -9.66
C MET A 1 -1.46 -18.23 -9.41
N ALA A 2 -1.13 -16.96 -9.16
CA ALA A 2 -2.11 -15.93 -8.87
C ALA A 2 -3.05 -15.73 -10.08
N GLU A 3 -4.35 -15.80 -9.80
CA GLU A 3 -5.43 -15.75 -10.77
C GLU A 3 -5.54 -14.33 -11.32
N ARG A 4 -4.80 -14.04 -12.40
CA ARG A 4 -4.88 -12.75 -13.09
C ARG A 4 -6.29 -12.61 -13.66
N CYS A 5 -6.97 -11.51 -13.33
CA CYS A 5 -8.26 -11.18 -13.90
C CYS A 5 -8.16 -11.22 -15.44
N ARG A 6 -8.91 -12.12 -16.09
CA ARG A 6 -8.88 -12.26 -17.57
C ARG A 6 -9.71 -11.20 -18.30
N LEU A 7 -10.43 -10.36 -17.55
CA LEU A 7 -11.35 -9.35 -18.07
C LEU A 7 -10.73 -7.96 -18.14
N CYS A 8 -9.71 -7.66 -17.34
CA CYS A 8 -8.96 -6.43 -17.43
C CYS A 8 -7.45 -6.71 -17.44
N THR A 9 -6.73 -6.11 -18.39
CA THR A 9 -5.25 -6.06 -18.39
C THR A 9 -4.71 -5.08 -17.35
N SER A 10 -5.57 -4.48 -16.53
CA SER A 10 -5.21 -3.60 -15.43
C SER A 10 -4.66 -4.42 -14.25
N ASN A 11 -3.54 -5.10 -14.48
CA ASN A 11 -2.64 -5.50 -13.40
C ASN A 11 -1.80 -4.28 -13.04
N ASP A 12 -2.46 -3.24 -12.56
CA ASP A 12 -1.79 -2.01 -12.16
C ASP A 12 -1.11 -2.27 -10.81
N ILE A 13 0.06 -2.89 -10.92
CA ILE A 13 0.94 -3.27 -9.82
C ILE A 13 1.25 -2.04 -8.98
N GLU A 14 1.36 -0.87 -9.60
CA GLU A 14 1.57 0.42 -8.93
C GLU A 14 0.34 0.83 -8.13
N ALA A 15 -0.86 0.78 -8.72
CA ALA A 15 -2.11 1.06 -7.99
C ALA A 15 -2.33 0.09 -6.81
N VAL A 16 -1.96 -1.18 -6.96
CA VAL A 16 -2.00 -2.17 -5.87
C VAL A 16 -0.98 -1.81 -4.78
N THR A 17 0.24 -1.41 -5.15
CA THR A 17 1.24 -0.94 -4.17
C THR A 17 0.70 0.26 -3.39
N GLU A 18 0.15 1.26 -4.09
CA GLU A 18 -0.35 2.49 -3.48
C GLU A 18 -1.51 2.19 -2.52
N HIS A 19 -2.46 1.35 -2.95
CA HIS A 19 -3.58 0.96 -2.09
C HIS A 19 -3.10 0.19 -0.86
N LEU A 20 -2.12 -0.70 -1.02
CA LEU A 20 -1.55 -1.46 0.09
C LEU A 20 -0.76 -0.56 1.06
N ALA A 21 -0.02 0.43 0.55
CA ALA A 21 0.69 1.41 1.37
C ALA A 21 -0.29 2.22 2.25
N GLU A 22 -1.42 2.67 1.68
CA GLU A 22 -2.48 3.35 2.43
C GLU A 22 -3.04 2.46 3.56
N LYS A 23 -3.35 1.19 3.28
CA LYS A 23 -3.85 0.26 4.31
C LYS A 23 -2.84 -0.02 5.41
N LEU A 24 -1.56 -0.14 5.05
CA LEU A 24 -0.48 -0.33 6.01
C LEU A 24 -0.30 0.90 6.91
N TRP A 25 -0.44 2.10 6.35
CA TRP A 25 -0.43 3.36 7.08
C TRP A 25 -1.58 3.43 8.07
N ASP A 26 -2.81 3.22 7.60
CA ASP A 26 -4.04 3.23 8.41
C ASP A 26 -3.93 2.30 9.63
N SER A 27 -3.44 1.08 9.41
CA SER A 27 -3.27 0.07 10.47
C SER A 27 -2.34 0.50 11.63
N ARG A 28 -1.44 1.46 11.36
CA ARG A 28 -0.43 1.93 12.33
C ARG A 28 -0.77 3.31 12.89
N ILE A 29 -1.22 4.24 12.05
CA ILE A 29 -1.51 5.62 12.48
C ILE A 29 -2.70 5.67 13.44
N ALA A 30 -3.67 4.76 13.29
CA ALA A 30 -4.79 4.61 14.21
C ALA A 30 -4.34 4.30 15.67
N ARG A 31 -3.08 3.88 15.89
CA ARG A 31 -2.55 3.49 17.21
C ARG A 31 -1.62 4.52 17.85
N ILE A 32 -1.31 5.63 17.18
CA ILE A 32 -0.28 6.60 17.65
C ILE A 32 -0.95 7.81 18.29
N GLU A 33 -1.56 8.73 17.52
CA GLU A 33 -2.49 9.78 17.96
C GLU A 33 -2.94 10.57 16.71
N THR A 34 -4.13 11.18 16.74
CA THR A 34 -4.86 11.86 15.65
C THR A 34 -4.62 11.28 14.25
N PRO A 35 -5.56 10.50 13.67
CA PRO A 35 -5.34 9.85 12.38
C PRO A 35 -5.04 10.88 11.28
N ILE A 36 -3.80 10.89 10.82
CA ILE A 36 -3.35 11.69 9.69
C ILE A 36 -3.68 10.90 8.42
N PRO A 37 -4.39 11.48 7.43
CA PRO A 37 -4.68 10.79 6.19
C PRO A 37 -3.37 10.48 5.45
N TRP A 38 -3.37 9.39 4.68
CA TRP A 38 -2.19 8.94 3.94
C TRP A 38 -1.59 10.01 3.01
N SER A 39 -2.44 10.85 2.41
CA SER A 39 -2.03 11.99 1.59
C SER A 39 -1.20 13.05 2.35
N GLU A 40 -1.34 13.10 3.67
CA GLU A 40 -0.68 14.06 4.56
C GLU A 40 0.41 13.42 5.43
N ALA A 41 0.68 12.11 5.26
CA ALA A 41 1.72 11.40 6.00
C ALA A 41 3.13 12.02 5.81
N GLY A 42 3.34 12.81 4.74
CA GLY A 42 4.61 13.41 4.37
C GLY A 42 5.50 12.46 3.58
N ALA A 43 6.42 13.02 2.78
CA ALA A 43 7.17 12.27 1.77
C ALA A 43 8.00 11.11 2.36
N THR A 44 8.60 11.31 3.54
CA THR A 44 9.42 10.27 4.20
C THR A 44 8.59 9.05 4.58
N TRP A 45 7.43 9.26 5.20
CA TRP A 45 6.54 8.18 5.57
C TRP A 45 5.88 7.56 4.34
N GLN A 46 5.52 8.37 3.35
CA GLN A 46 5.00 7.85 2.09
C GLN A 46 5.98 6.89 1.40
N ALA A 47 7.26 7.27 1.31
CA ALA A 47 8.29 6.40 0.77
C ALA A 47 8.46 5.11 1.59
N ALA A 48 8.55 5.23 2.92
CA ALA A 48 8.76 4.06 3.79
C ALA A 48 7.62 3.02 3.69
N PHE A 49 6.37 3.48 3.64
CA PHE A 49 5.22 2.61 3.57
C PHE A 49 4.97 2.05 2.16
N ARG A 50 5.40 2.75 1.10
CA ARG A 50 5.45 2.19 -0.27
C ARG A 50 6.43 1.03 -0.37
N GLU A 51 7.64 1.20 0.15
CA GLU A 51 8.63 0.11 0.18
C GLU A 51 8.11 -1.09 0.97
N LEU A 52 7.46 -0.85 2.10
CA LEU A 52 6.82 -1.90 2.89
C LEU A 52 5.69 -2.60 2.11
N ALA A 53 4.88 -1.85 1.36
CA ALA A 53 3.83 -2.41 0.51
C ALA A 53 4.40 -3.29 -0.61
N ILE A 54 5.50 -2.88 -1.23
CA ILE A 54 6.21 -3.69 -2.25
C ILE A 54 6.66 -5.02 -1.63
N ALA A 55 7.33 -4.97 -0.47
CA ALA A 55 7.80 -6.16 0.23
C ALA A 55 6.64 -7.09 0.65
N ALA A 56 5.57 -6.52 1.20
CA ALA A 56 4.39 -7.28 1.61
C ALA A 56 3.70 -7.97 0.43
N ARG A 57 3.56 -7.28 -0.72
CA ARG A 57 3.00 -7.89 -1.93
C ARG A 57 3.88 -9.04 -2.43
N GLN A 58 5.21 -8.86 -2.45
CA GLN A 58 6.14 -9.90 -2.88
C GLN A 58 6.08 -11.14 -1.98
N ALA A 59 5.85 -10.97 -0.67
CA ALA A 59 5.70 -12.08 0.27
C ALA A 59 4.40 -12.90 0.07
N LEU A 60 3.40 -12.35 -0.63
CA LEU A 60 2.11 -13.00 -0.91
C LEU A 60 2.05 -13.66 -2.31
N ALA A 61 3.11 -13.53 -3.12
CA ALA A 61 3.19 -14.04 -4.49
C ALA A 61 3.77 -15.46 -4.56
#